data_AF-A0A1G0G719-F1
#
_entry.id   AF-A0A1G0G719-F1
#
_cell.length_a   1.000
_cell.length_b   1.000
_cell.length_c   1.000
_cell.angle_alpha   90.00
_cell.angle_beta   90.00
_cell.angle_gamma   90.00
#
_symmetry.space_group_name_H-M   'P 1'
#
loop_
_entity.id
_entity.type
_entity.pdbx_description
1 polymer ?
#
loop_
_entity_poly.entity_id
_entity_poly.type
_entity_poly.pdbx_seq_one_letter_code
_entity_poly.pdbx_strand_id
1 'polypeptide(L)'
;MMKRAVRQDFVEKKIISIRNISVILDSDVAELYGVNTKQVNQAVNRNLEKFPSNYVLTLTKQEKEEVVTNCDHLQHLKFSPNFPNAFTESGLYMLATILKSRYATQTTISIIDTFVKVRAIGKTVKEIAVIEKDNKKKEALTQKTGQLISDLIIPESMHNREDEASIELNFAVVKFKYSVKRKQKNAKNIIAKKEVEV
;
A
#
# COMPACT_ATOMS: atom_id res chain seq x y z
N MET A 1 -10.19 -23.61 6.70
CA MET A 1 -10.15 -22.73 5.50
C MET A 1 -8.75 -22.17 5.31
N MET A 2 -8.20 -22.24 4.11
CA MET A 2 -6.88 -21.66 3.78
C MET A 2 -7.07 -20.16 3.53
N LYS A 3 -6.59 -19.30 4.42
CA LYS A 3 -6.60 -17.84 4.19
C LYS A 3 -5.65 -17.55 3.00
N ARG A 4 -6.16 -16.92 1.94
CA ARG A 4 -5.41 -16.58 0.71
C ARG A 4 -4.51 -15.37 0.93
N ALA A 5 -3.38 -15.30 0.22
CA ALA A 5 -2.47 -14.14 0.20
C ALA A 5 -3.20 -12.80 0.24
N VAL A 6 -2.78 -11.88 1.12
CA VAL A 6 -3.32 -10.52 1.14
C VAL A 6 -2.92 -9.79 -0.13
N ARG A 7 -3.92 -9.15 -0.75
CA ARG A 7 -3.74 -8.42 -2.00
C ARG A 7 -2.97 -7.12 -1.76
N GLN A 8 -2.14 -6.72 -2.73
CA GLN A 8 -1.30 -5.50 -2.62
C GLN A 8 -2.13 -4.21 -2.52
N ASP A 9 -3.25 -4.12 -3.23
CA ASP A 9 -4.19 -2.99 -3.16
C ASP A 9 -4.88 -2.87 -1.79
N PHE A 10 -4.99 -3.98 -1.06
CA PHE A 10 -5.50 -3.97 0.30
C PHE A 10 -4.45 -3.43 1.27
N VAL A 11 -3.17 -3.74 1.07
CA VAL A 11 -2.07 -3.18 1.86
C VAL A 11 -1.97 -1.66 1.65
N GLU A 12 -2.06 -1.20 0.40
CA GLU A 12 -1.95 0.22 0.04
C GLU A 12 -2.94 1.09 0.83
N LYS A 13 -4.22 0.66 0.93
CA LYS A 13 -5.27 1.38 1.66
C LYS A 13 -5.01 1.50 3.17
N LYS A 14 -4.08 0.72 3.71
CA LYS A 14 -3.68 0.75 5.13
C LYS A 14 -2.42 1.56 5.38
N ILE A 15 -1.73 2.01 4.32
CA ILE A 15 -0.57 2.88 4.45
C ILE A 15 -1.06 4.31 4.65
N ILE A 16 -0.66 4.90 5.78
CA ILE A 16 -0.94 6.29 6.14
C ILE A 16 0.37 7.04 6.41
N SER A 17 0.32 8.37 6.45
CA SER A 17 1.46 9.21 6.77
C SER A 17 1.35 9.71 8.21
N ILE A 18 2.36 9.43 9.04
CA ILE A 18 2.50 9.96 10.40
C ILE A 18 3.88 10.57 10.51
N ARG A 19 3.96 11.86 10.89
CA ARG A 19 5.24 12.61 11.00
C ARG A 19 6.08 12.50 9.72
N ASN A 20 5.43 12.54 8.54
CA ASN A 20 6.04 12.35 7.22
C ASN A 20 6.67 10.97 6.98
N ILE A 21 6.29 9.96 7.74
CA ILE A 21 6.75 8.58 7.59
C ILE A 21 5.55 7.72 7.18
N SER A 22 5.72 6.90 6.16
CA SER A 22 4.73 5.90 5.76
C SER A 22 4.67 4.78 6.80
N VAL A 23 3.48 4.56 7.37
CA VAL A 23 3.26 3.61 8.44
C VAL A 23 1.97 2.81 8.23
N ILE A 24 1.86 1.67 8.92
CA ILE A 24 0.63 0.89 9.05
C ILE A 24 0.30 0.73 10.53
N LEU A 25 -0.96 0.98 10.93
CA LEU A 25 -1.37 0.83 12.34
C LEU A 25 -1.46 -0.63 12.75
N ASP A 26 -1.24 -0.91 14.04
CA ASP A 26 -1.24 -2.24 14.64
C ASP A 26 -2.53 -3.04 14.37
N SER A 27 -3.68 -2.37 14.34
CA SER A 27 -4.97 -2.95 13.95
C SER A 27 -4.98 -3.44 12.51
N ASP A 28 -4.44 -2.66 11.59
CA ASP A 28 -4.36 -3.01 10.18
C ASP A 28 -3.29 -4.07 9.95
N VAL A 29 -2.13 -3.97 10.60
CA VAL A 29 -1.11 -5.03 10.59
C VAL A 29 -1.73 -6.35 11.04
N ALA A 30 -2.50 -6.34 12.13
CA ALA A 30 -3.16 -7.53 12.62
C ALA A 30 -4.16 -8.12 11.60
N GLU A 31 -4.95 -7.27 10.95
CA GLU A 31 -5.85 -7.67 9.87
C GLU A 31 -5.09 -8.31 8.70
N LEU A 32 -4.03 -7.65 8.22
CA LEU A 32 -3.17 -8.12 7.14
C LEU A 32 -2.53 -9.47 7.49
N TYR A 33 -2.06 -9.66 8.72
CA TYR A 33 -1.44 -10.90 9.19
C TYR A 33 -2.47 -11.94 9.66
N GLY A 34 -3.75 -11.59 9.69
CA GLY A 34 -4.85 -12.49 10.06
C GLY A 34 -4.80 -12.95 11.52
N VAL A 35 -4.23 -12.10 12.38
CA VAL A 35 -4.03 -12.28 13.83
C VAL A 35 -4.77 -11.17 14.58
N ASN A 36 -4.78 -11.22 15.92
CA ASN A 36 -5.33 -10.13 16.73
C ASN A 36 -4.28 -9.02 16.98
N THR A 37 -4.70 -7.76 17.09
CA THR A 37 -3.85 -6.61 17.44
C THR A 37 -3.01 -6.86 18.69
N LYS A 38 -3.58 -7.53 19.70
CA LYS A 38 -2.85 -7.92 20.91
C LYS A 38 -1.66 -8.82 20.60
N GLN A 39 -1.77 -9.72 19.62
CA GLN A 39 -0.67 -10.61 19.24
C GLN A 39 0.46 -9.86 18.55
N VAL A 40 0.13 -8.87 17.70
CA VAL A 40 1.12 -7.98 17.07
C VAL A 40 1.88 -7.20 18.15
N ASN A 41 1.16 -6.53 19.06
CA ASN A 41 1.78 -5.76 20.14
C ASN A 41 2.57 -6.66 21.11
N GLN A 42 2.09 -7.88 21.40
CA GLN A 42 2.84 -8.84 22.21
C GLN A 42 4.12 -9.32 21.52
N ALA A 43 4.10 -9.50 20.20
CA ALA A 43 5.30 -9.88 19.44
C ALA A 43 6.40 -8.80 19.56
N VAL A 44 6.02 -7.52 19.49
CA VAL A 44 6.93 -6.38 19.73
C VAL A 44 7.43 -6.37 21.16
N ASN A 45 6.53 -6.39 22.15
CA ASN A 45 6.89 -6.27 23.57
C ASN A 45 7.80 -7.40 24.06
N ARG A 46 7.73 -8.59 23.45
CA ARG A 46 8.59 -9.74 23.78
C ARG A 46 9.96 -9.71 23.09
N ASN A 47 10.16 -8.83 22.12
CA ASN A 47 11.38 -8.76 21.32
C ASN A 47 11.84 -7.29 21.18
N LEU A 48 11.73 -6.48 22.24
CA LEU A 48 12.02 -5.04 22.19
C LEU A 48 13.44 -4.74 21.68
N GLU A 49 14.40 -5.62 21.94
CA GLU A 49 15.78 -5.54 21.44
C GLU A 49 15.88 -5.52 19.90
N LYS A 50 14.86 -6.03 19.21
CA LYS A 50 14.77 -6.05 17.75
C LYS A 50 14.09 -4.81 17.16
N PHE A 51 13.44 -3.99 17.99
CA PHE A 51 12.71 -2.80 17.55
C PHE A 51 13.38 -1.53 18.07
N PRO A 52 14.36 -0.99 17.32
CA PRO A 52 14.87 0.36 17.58
C PRO A 52 13.75 1.41 17.64
N SER A 53 14.02 2.54 18.29
CA SER A 53 13.01 3.57 18.62
C SER A 53 12.23 4.13 17.42
N ASN A 54 12.77 4.01 16.20
CA ASN A 54 12.12 4.48 14.98
C ASN A 54 11.33 3.40 14.23
N TYR A 55 11.29 2.16 14.72
CA TYR A 55 10.60 1.05 14.02
C TYR A 55 9.10 1.06 14.28
N VAL A 56 8.71 1.35 15.52
CA VAL A 56 7.33 1.41 15.98
C VAL A 56 7.12 2.73 16.71
N LEU A 57 6.12 3.49 16.27
CA LEU A 57 5.77 4.79 16.83
C LEU A 57 4.42 4.66 17.53
N THR A 58 4.32 5.07 18.79
CA THR A 58 3.00 5.21 19.43
C THR A 58 2.40 6.56 19.05
N LEU A 59 1.17 6.54 18.53
CA LEU A 59 0.46 7.77 18.16
C LEU A 59 0.15 8.61 19.40
N THR A 60 0.27 9.92 19.26
CA THR A 60 -0.27 10.88 20.23
C THR A 60 -1.80 10.96 20.13
N LYS A 61 -2.43 11.61 21.11
CA LYS A 61 -3.88 11.87 21.08
C LYS A 61 -4.30 12.63 19.81
N GLN A 62 -3.56 13.67 19.45
CA GLN A 62 -3.85 14.48 18.27
C GLN A 62 -3.71 13.66 16.98
N GLU A 63 -2.62 12.90 16.82
CA GLU A 63 -2.41 12.03 15.65
C GLU A 63 -3.51 10.97 15.53
N LYS A 64 -3.95 10.41 16.66
CA LYS A 64 -5.06 9.46 16.70
C LYS A 64 -6.38 10.10 16.23
N GLU A 65 -6.70 11.29 16.72
CA GLU A 65 -7.91 12.02 16.32
C GLU A 65 -7.89 12.35 14.83
N GLU A 66 -6.74 12.75 14.31
CA GLU A 66 -6.54 13.03 12.89
C GLU A 66 -6.76 11.79 12.01
N VAL A 67 -6.14 10.65 12.36
CA VAL A 67 -6.27 9.44 11.53
C VAL A 67 -7.68 8.86 11.58
N VAL A 68 -8.35 8.94 12.73
CA VAL A 68 -9.77 8.55 12.84
C VAL A 68 -10.64 9.45 11.96
N THR A 69 -10.34 10.74 11.90
CA THR A 69 -11.10 11.70 11.08
C THR A 69 -10.88 11.48 9.59
N ASN A 70 -9.64 11.19 9.19
CA ASN A 70 -9.26 11.08 7.78
C ASN A 70 -9.45 9.67 7.20
N CYS A 71 -9.62 8.64 8.03
CA CYS A 71 -9.71 7.25 7.59
C CYS A 71 -10.92 6.55 8.20
N ASP A 72 -11.98 6.36 7.40
CA ASP A 72 -13.23 5.75 7.84
C ASP A 72 -13.07 4.34 8.44
N HIS A 73 -12.11 3.56 7.94
CA HIS A 73 -11.84 2.22 8.46
C HIS A 73 -11.24 2.21 9.88
N LEU A 74 -10.75 3.36 10.35
CA LEU A 74 -10.18 3.54 11.69
C LEU A 74 -11.17 4.09 12.71
N GLN A 75 -12.44 4.27 12.36
CA GLN A 75 -13.48 4.79 13.29
C GLN A 75 -13.61 3.96 14.58
N HIS A 76 -13.30 2.66 14.53
CA HIS A 76 -13.28 1.79 15.70
C HIS A 76 -12.27 2.22 16.78
N LEU A 77 -11.27 3.04 16.44
CA LEU A 77 -10.28 3.59 17.36
C LEU A 77 -10.79 4.84 18.11
N LYS A 78 -11.89 5.47 17.67
CA LYS A 78 -12.40 6.75 18.21
C LYS A 78 -12.57 6.75 19.72
N PHE A 79 -13.16 5.69 20.27
CA PHE A 79 -13.43 5.53 21.71
C PHE A 79 -12.49 4.53 22.38
N SER A 80 -11.50 4.01 21.65
CA SER A 80 -10.49 3.13 22.25
C SER A 80 -9.71 3.92 23.31
N PRO A 81 -9.49 3.40 24.52
CA PRO A 81 -8.65 4.06 25.51
C PRO A 81 -7.16 3.98 25.14
N ASN A 82 -6.78 3.05 24.25
CA ASN A 82 -5.39 2.82 23.87
C ASN A 82 -4.97 3.70 22.71
N PHE A 83 -3.71 4.11 22.71
CA PHE A 83 -3.05 4.73 21.56
C PHE A 83 -2.52 3.63 20.63
N PRO A 84 -2.85 3.66 19.34
CA PRO A 84 -2.38 2.66 18.40
C PRO A 84 -0.87 2.79 18.17
N ASN A 85 -0.23 1.65 17.97
CA ASN A 85 1.14 1.62 17.47
C ASN A 85 1.15 1.68 15.94
N ALA A 86 2.03 2.48 15.38
CA ALA A 86 2.29 2.62 13.96
C ALA A 86 3.61 1.95 13.60
N PHE A 87 3.56 1.00 12.69
CA PHE A 87 4.73 0.28 12.20
C PHE A 87 5.26 0.96 10.94
N THR A 88 6.52 1.38 11.00
CA THR A 88 7.26 1.77 9.80
C THR A 88 7.56 0.54 8.94
N GLU A 89 8.01 0.75 7.71
CA GLU A 89 8.49 -0.33 6.84
C GLU A 89 9.55 -1.21 7.54
N SER A 90 10.54 -0.60 8.21
CA SER A 90 11.55 -1.34 8.96
C SER A 90 10.97 -2.11 10.16
N GLY A 91 9.98 -1.53 10.85
CA GLY A 91 9.22 -2.22 11.89
C GLY A 91 8.44 -3.42 11.37
N LEU A 92 7.81 -3.30 10.20
CA LEU A 92 7.09 -4.40 9.54
C LEU A 92 8.05 -5.52 9.13
N TYR A 93 9.24 -5.17 8.61
CA TYR A 93 10.27 -6.15 8.27
C TYR A 93 10.72 -6.93 9.50
N MET A 94 10.91 -6.23 10.63
CA MET A 94 11.28 -6.91 11.86
C MET A 94 10.15 -7.81 12.37
N LEU A 95 8.91 -7.33 12.35
CA LEU A 95 7.74 -8.10 12.77
C LEU A 95 7.58 -9.39 11.94
N ALA A 96 7.89 -9.35 10.65
CA ALA A 96 7.85 -10.53 9.78
C ALA A 96 8.84 -11.63 10.19
N THR A 97 9.95 -11.27 10.86
CA THR A 97 10.89 -12.28 11.40
C THR A 97 10.33 -13.01 12.62
N ILE A 98 9.27 -12.48 13.23
CA ILE A 98 8.63 -12.99 14.45
C ILE A 98 7.32 -13.73 14.11
N LEU A 99 6.48 -13.14 13.25
CA LEU A 99 5.20 -13.74 12.82
C LEU A 99 5.40 -14.68 11.62
N LYS A 100 5.68 -15.97 11.90
CA LYS A 100 6.12 -16.96 10.90
C LYS A 100 5.03 -17.89 10.32
N SER A 101 3.75 -17.54 10.40
CA SER A 101 2.73 -18.40 9.76
C SER A 101 2.85 -18.35 8.23
N ARG A 102 2.41 -19.40 7.52
CA ARG A 102 2.40 -19.42 6.04
C ARG A 102 1.66 -18.20 5.46
N TYR A 103 0.56 -17.81 6.11
CA TYR A 103 -0.21 -16.63 5.75
C TYR A 103 0.56 -15.33 6.03
N ALA A 104 1.13 -15.17 7.23
CA ALA A 104 1.94 -14.01 7.60
C ALA A 104 3.15 -13.81 6.69
N THR A 105 3.80 -14.91 6.28
CA THR A 105 4.93 -14.88 5.35
C THR A 105 4.50 -14.34 3.99
N GLN A 106 3.37 -14.82 3.46
CA GLN A 106 2.85 -14.34 2.18
C GLN A 106 2.38 -12.88 2.26
N THR A 107 1.75 -12.48 3.37
CA THR A 107 1.38 -11.08 3.63
C THR A 107 2.63 -10.19 3.70
N THR A 108 3.69 -10.66 4.36
CA THR A 108 4.97 -9.94 4.43
C THR A 108 5.51 -9.65 3.04
N ILE A 109 5.53 -10.66 2.16
CA ILE A 109 5.99 -10.49 0.78
C ILE A 109 5.15 -9.43 0.06
N SER A 110 3.82 -9.51 0.17
CA SER A 110 2.92 -8.49 -0.40
C SER A 110 3.21 -7.09 0.12
N ILE A 111 3.46 -6.95 1.44
CA ILE A 111 3.80 -5.67 2.06
C ILE A 111 5.13 -5.12 1.50
N ILE A 112 6.18 -5.95 1.47
CA ILE A 112 7.50 -5.56 0.95
C ILE A 112 7.37 -5.06 -0.49
N ASP A 113 6.73 -5.84 -1.36
CA ASP A 113 6.56 -5.49 -2.77
C ASP A 113 5.79 -4.18 -2.95
N THR A 114 4.75 -3.95 -2.15
CA THR A 114 3.98 -2.69 -2.15
C THR A 114 4.87 -1.50 -1.77
N PHE A 115 5.63 -1.57 -0.68
CA PHE A 115 6.52 -0.48 -0.28
C PHE A 115 7.60 -0.18 -1.33
N VAL A 116 8.17 -1.21 -1.96
CA VAL A 116 9.14 -1.06 -3.06
C VAL A 116 8.51 -0.33 -4.25
N LYS A 117 7.31 -0.73 -4.67
CA LYS A 117 6.58 -0.08 -5.78
C LYS A 117 6.23 1.38 -5.47
N VAL A 118 5.69 1.66 -4.28
CA VAL A 118 5.34 3.03 -3.84
C VAL A 118 6.57 3.94 -3.85
N ARG A 119 7.72 3.46 -3.35
CA ARG A 119 8.98 4.23 -3.39
C ARG A 119 9.45 4.48 -4.82
N ALA A 120 9.36 3.48 -5.70
CA ALA A 120 9.74 3.62 -7.11
C ALA A 120 8.86 4.66 -7.82
N ILE A 121 7.55 4.68 -7.56
CA ILE A 121 6.63 5.70 -8.06
C ILE A 121 7.04 7.08 -7.56
N GLY A 122 7.22 7.24 -6.24
CA GLY A 122 7.62 8.52 -5.64
C GLY A 122 8.94 9.07 -6.18
N LYS A 123 9.93 8.20 -6.42
CA LYS A 123 11.20 8.59 -7.07
C LYS A 123 10.99 9.05 -8.50
N THR A 124 10.20 8.31 -9.28
CA THR A 124 9.96 8.63 -10.69
C THR A 124 9.17 9.93 -10.85
N VAL A 125 8.18 10.18 -9.98
CA VAL A 125 7.42 11.45 -9.96
C VAL A 125 8.33 12.64 -9.64
N LYS A 126 9.26 12.49 -8.68
CA LYS A 126 10.26 13.52 -8.38
C LYS A 126 11.19 13.78 -9.58
N GLU A 127 11.64 12.73 -10.27
CA GLU A 127 12.46 12.88 -11.47
C GLU A 127 11.71 13.59 -12.60
N ILE A 128 10.44 13.25 -12.84
CA ILE A 128 9.59 13.93 -13.83
C ILE A 128 9.45 15.42 -13.51
N ALA A 129 9.30 15.78 -12.23
CA ALA A 129 9.13 17.16 -11.80
C ALA A 129 10.34 18.07 -12.08
N VAL A 130 11.54 17.49 -12.20
CA VAL A 130 12.80 18.23 -12.40
C VAL A 130 13.24 18.23 -13.88
N ILE A 131 12.62 17.39 -14.73
CA ILE A 131 12.95 17.34 -16.16
C ILE A 131 12.22 18.47 -16.90
N GLU A 132 12.98 19.51 -17.26
CA GLU A 132 12.44 20.68 -17.98
C GLU A 132 12.57 20.61 -19.50
N LYS A 133 13.63 19.97 -20.03
CA LYS A 133 14.01 20.09 -21.47
C LYS A 133 14.05 18.78 -22.26
N ASP A 134 13.88 17.63 -21.62
CA ASP A 134 13.95 16.32 -22.28
C ASP A 134 12.57 15.65 -22.30
N ASN A 135 11.78 16.00 -23.32
CA ASN A 135 10.43 15.47 -23.50
C ASN A 135 10.41 13.95 -23.71
N LYS A 136 11.42 13.37 -24.37
CA LYS A 136 11.48 11.91 -24.58
C LYS A 136 11.70 11.16 -23.28
N LYS A 137 12.62 11.65 -22.44
CA LYS A 137 12.87 11.07 -21.12
C LYS A 137 11.69 11.27 -20.18
N LYS A 138 11.04 12.44 -20.22
CA LYS A 138 9.81 12.72 -19.48
C LYS A 138 8.71 11.73 -19.85
N GLU A 139 8.48 11.51 -21.15
CA GLU A 139 7.48 10.56 -21.65
C GLU A 139 7.78 9.12 -21.20
N ALA A 140 9.03 8.67 -21.33
CA ALA A 140 9.44 7.33 -20.88
C ALA A 140 9.24 7.11 -19.37
N LEU A 141 9.56 8.11 -18.53
CA LEU A 141 9.35 8.04 -17.08
C LEU A 141 7.87 8.08 -16.72
N THR A 142 7.06 8.88 -17.41
CA THR A 142 5.61 8.91 -17.20
C THR A 142 4.98 7.56 -17.57
N GLN A 143 5.35 6.96 -18.71
CA GLN A 143 4.90 5.61 -19.08
C GLN A 143 5.31 4.55 -18.05
N LYS A 144 6.57 4.59 -17.59
CA LYS A 144 7.07 3.69 -16.54
C LYS A 144 6.29 3.85 -15.24
N THR A 145 5.99 5.09 -14.84
CA THR A 145 5.19 5.39 -13.65
C THR A 145 3.77 4.85 -13.78
N GLY A 146 3.14 5.05 -14.95
CA GLY A 146 1.82 4.50 -15.26
C GLY A 146 1.79 2.97 -15.17
N GLN A 147 2.83 2.28 -15.63
CA GLN A 147 2.94 0.82 -15.51
C GLN A 147 3.12 0.38 -14.05
N LEU A 148 3.95 1.05 -13.25
CA LEU A 148 4.10 0.74 -11.83
C LEU A 148 2.80 0.94 -11.04
N ILE A 149 2.06 2.01 -11.33
CA ILE A 149 0.73 2.28 -10.77
C ILE A 149 -0.25 1.19 -11.20
N SER A 150 -0.27 0.83 -12.48
CA SER A 150 -1.09 -0.26 -13.00
C SER A 150 -0.81 -1.58 -12.28
N ASP A 151 0.46 -1.93 -12.07
CA ASP A 151 0.85 -3.18 -11.41
C ASP A 151 0.59 -3.17 -9.90
N LEU A 152 0.39 -2.00 -9.29
CA LEU A 152 0.02 -1.85 -7.89
C LEU A 152 -1.50 -1.93 -7.72
N ILE A 153 -2.24 -1.27 -8.62
CA ILE A 153 -3.67 -1.01 -8.50
C ILE A 153 -4.52 -2.09 -9.17
N ILE A 154 -4.05 -2.68 -10.26
CA ILE A 154 -4.74 -3.76 -10.96
C ILE A 154 -4.20 -5.08 -10.45
N PRO A 155 -5.00 -5.83 -9.68
CA PRO A 155 -4.59 -7.15 -9.26
C PRO A 155 -4.54 -8.08 -10.47
N GLU A 156 -3.62 -9.04 -10.48
CA GLU A 156 -3.70 -10.21 -11.36
C GLU A 156 -5.04 -10.96 -11.23
N SER A 157 -5.86 -10.74 -10.20
CA SER A 157 -7.20 -11.32 -10.09
C SER A 157 -8.31 -10.57 -10.85
N MET A 158 -8.06 -9.37 -11.38
CA MET A 158 -8.99 -8.68 -12.31
C MET A 158 -9.02 -9.36 -13.70
N HIS A 159 -8.24 -10.43 -13.91
CA HIS A 159 -8.31 -11.22 -15.13
C HIS A 159 -9.69 -11.87 -15.36
N ASN A 160 -10.55 -11.98 -14.33
CA ASN A 160 -11.80 -12.75 -14.35
C ASN A 160 -13.09 -11.96 -14.00
N ARG A 161 -13.05 -10.63 -13.81
CA ARG A 161 -14.27 -9.83 -13.57
C ARG A 161 -14.42 -8.78 -14.65
N GLU A 162 -15.63 -8.64 -15.18
CA GLU A 162 -15.99 -7.79 -16.33
C GLU A 162 -16.10 -6.29 -15.99
N ASP A 163 -15.62 -5.88 -14.81
CA ASP A 163 -15.84 -4.53 -14.29
C ASP A 163 -14.85 -3.53 -14.92
N GLU A 164 -15.38 -2.48 -15.59
CA GLU A 164 -14.61 -1.34 -16.05
C GLU A 164 -14.17 -0.50 -14.85
N ALA A 165 -12.91 -0.62 -14.45
CA ALA A 165 -12.32 0.25 -13.43
C ALA A 165 -11.63 1.44 -14.11
N SER A 166 -12.06 2.66 -13.76
CA SER A 166 -11.33 3.88 -14.09
C SER A 166 -10.81 4.53 -12.82
N ILE A 167 -9.50 4.75 -12.75
CA ILE A 167 -8.83 5.31 -11.57
C ILE A 167 -8.07 6.54 -12.03
N GLU A 168 -8.42 7.68 -11.43
CA GLU A 168 -7.76 8.96 -11.65
C GLU A 168 -6.89 9.28 -10.43
N LEU A 169 -5.58 9.40 -10.65
CA LEU A 169 -4.61 9.81 -9.63
C LEU A 169 -4.02 11.15 -10.04
N ASN A 170 -4.33 12.18 -9.27
CA ASN A 170 -3.72 13.49 -9.42
C ASN A 170 -2.48 13.55 -8.52
N PHE A 171 -1.30 13.38 -9.12
CA PHE A 171 -0.07 13.87 -8.50
C PHE A 171 0.09 15.33 -8.90
N ALA A 172 0.57 16.20 -8.01
CA ALA A 172 0.67 17.64 -8.26
C ALA A 172 1.36 18.04 -9.58
N VAL A 173 2.11 17.11 -10.18
CA VAL A 173 2.88 17.28 -11.42
C VAL A 173 2.41 16.39 -12.58
N VAL A 174 1.56 15.39 -12.31
CA VAL A 174 1.10 14.40 -13.32
C VAL A 174 -0.29 13.87 -12.96
N LYS A 175 -1.23 13.92 -13.90
CA LYS A 175 -2.52 13.24 -13.78
C LYS A 175 -2.39 11.87 -14.46
N PHE A 176 -2.70 10.79 -13.74
CA PHE A 176 -2.82 9.47 -14.34
C PHE A 176 -4.29 9.10 -14.41
N LYS A 177 -4.77 8.88 -15.62
CA LYS A 177 -6.06 8.23 -15.85
C LYS A 177 -5.78 6.83 -16.35
N TYR A 178 -6.21 5.84 -15.57
CA TYR A 178 -6.16 4.46 -15.97
C TYR A 178 -7.57 3.94 -16.21
N SER A 179 -7.87 3.41 -17.39
CA SER A 179 -9.18 2.84 -17.72
C SER A 179 -8.99 1.42 -18.26
N VAL A 180 -9.68 0.44 -17.65
CA VAL A 180 -9.78 -0.91 -18.21
C VAL A 180 -11.12 -1.02 -18.93
N LYS A 181 -11.10 -1.24 -20.25
CA LYS A 181 -12.27 -1.66 -21.02
C LYS A 181 -12.01 -2.99 -21.70
N ARG A 182 -12.73 -4.05 -21.32
CA ARG A 182 -12.71 -5.34 -22.04
C ARG A 182 -14.02 -5.50 -22.83
N LYS A 183 -13.94 -5.45 -24.16
CA LYS A 183 -15.04 -5.89 -25.04
C LYS A 183 -15.03 -7.40 -25.18
N GLN A 184 -16.16 -8.05 -24.94
CA GLN A 184 -16.35 -9.46 -25.24
C GLN A 184 -16.33 -9.65 -26.78
N LYS A 185 -15.25 -10.23 -27.31
CA LYS A 185 -15.24 -10.84 -28.64
C LYS A 185 -14.48 -12.16 -28.57
N ASN A 186 -15.23 -13.26 -28.58
CA ASN A 186 -14.83 -14.64 -28.83
C ASN A 186 -13.39 -15.04 -28.47
N ALA A 187 -13.24 -15.58 -27.26
CA ALA A 187 -12.39 -16.68 -26.80
C ALA A 187 -10.90 -16.83 -27.19
N LYS A 188 -10.29 -16.00 -28.04
CA LYS A 188 -8.88 -16.22 -28.42
C LYS A 188 -7.95 -15.00 -28.45
N ASN A 189 -8.43 -13.78 -28.21
CA ASN A 189 -7.52 -12.64 -27.99
C ASN A 189 -8.19 -11.58 -27.12
N ILE A 190 -7.60 -11.32 -25.96
CA ILE A 190 -8.03 -10.25 -25.07
C ILE A 190 -7.09 -9.06 -25.29
N ILE A 191 -7.62 -7.98 -25.85
CA ILE A 191 -6.89 -6.73 -26.04
C ILE A 191 -7.23 -5.83 -24.85
N ALA A 192 -6.29 -5.67 -23.92
CA ALA A 192 -6.34 -4.61 -22.93
C ALA A 192 -5.93 -3.30 -23.64
N LYS A 193 -6.87 -2.38 -23.83
CA LYS A 193 -6.52 -1.01 -24.22
C LYS A 193 -6.00 -0.29 -22.98
N LYS A 194 -4.68 -0.09 -22.92
CA LYS A 194 -4.02 0.79 -21.95
C LYS A 194 -3.96 2.17 -22.58
N GLU A 195 -4.82 3.09 -22.14
CA GLU A 195 -4.72 4.49 -22.51
C GLU A 195 -4.22 5.23 -21.26
N VAL A 196 -2.98 5.73 -21.31
CA VAL A 196 -2.41 6.64 -20.32
C VAL A 196 -2.48 8.02 -20.95
N GLU A 197 -3.47 8.82 -20.54
CA GLU A 197 -3.50 10.25 -20.88
C GLU A 197 -2.66 11.01 -19.84
N VAL A 198 -1.72 11.84 -20.34
CA VAL A 198 -0.82 12.70 -19.57
C VAL A 198 -1.33 14.13 -19.61
#